data_AF-A0A2M8KH55-F1
#
_entry.id   AF-A0A2M8KH55-F1
#
_cell.length_a   1.000
_cell.length_b   1.000
_cell.length_c   1.000
_cell.angle_alpha   90.00
_cell.angle_beta   90.00
_cell.angle_gamma   90.00
#
_symmetry.space_group_name_H-M   'P 1'
#
loop_
_entity.id
_entity.type
_entity.pdbx_description
1 polymer ?
#
loop_
_entity_poly.entity_id
_entity_poly.type
_entity_poly.pdbx_seq_one_letter_code
_entity_poly.pdbx_strand_id
1 'polypeptide(L)'
;MVKNVNSTRKRRAMTTEAARRVKLAGHEAEKEFARLIGGQVYLGSGKKDVIDAQNNIHSVKSGEKKWQIFLYSRKRFEESIGFLGAKFFINCIDAFPGKRGDYLRDKNKFKLKLQEPMRNLRDFLSGASDSCFLHNNKIIFLQEAIFHSSEVDYFTIKEDLAFHVFDAGEVIKTIDESISLENSKTSQDDQMDDQKVILKLLDSGITIGEIEMRNDSKVHYRQIKFWMDKVKTLLLLKSKIAFKKRNSEEIFSYGKATKRFKLR
;
A
#
# COMPACT_ATOMS: atom_id res chain seq x y z
N MET A 1 18.56 -11.35 -45.42
CA MET A 1 17.78 -11.55 -44.18
C MET A 1 18.61 -11.12 -42.98
N VAL A 2 18.32 -9.97 -42.37
CA VAL A 2 18.66 -9.71 -40.96
C VAL A 2 17.55 -8.81 -40.41
N LYS A 3 16.59 -9.40 -39.70
CA LYS A 3 15.57 -8.62 -38.98
C LYS A 3 16.20 -8.11 -37.69
N ASN A 4 16.48 -6.82 -37.64
CA ASN A 4 16.80 -6.09 -36.41
C ASN A 4 15.57 -6.10 -35.51
N VAL A 5 15.57 -6.96 -34.48
CA VAL A 5 14.56 -6.94 -33.42
C VAL A 5 14.99 -5.88 -32.41
N ASN A 6 14.57 -4.63 -32.65
CA ASN A 6 14.57 -3.60 -31.62
C ASN A 6 13.65 -4.08 -30.49
N SER A 7 14.23 -4.64 -29.42
CA SER A 7 13.47 -4.93 -28.21
C SER A 7 13.11 -3.60 -27.54
N THR A 8 11.93 -3.08 -27.87
CA THR A 8 11.32 -1.98 -27.13
C THR A 8 11.17 -2.44 -25.68
N ARG A 9 12.07 -1.97 -24.80
CA ARG A 9 11.92 -2.06 -23.34
C ARG A 9 10.51 -1.56 -23.00
N LYS A 10 9.59 -2.48 -22.69
CA LYS A 10 8.28 -2.14 -22.14
C LYS A 10 8.51 -1.22 -20.94
N ARG A 11 8.06 0.03 -21.03
CA ARG A 11 8.13 0.97 -19.91
C ARG A 11 7.41 0.32 -18.72
N ARG A 12 8.16 -0.01 -17.66
CA ARG A 12 7.59 -0.57 -16.41
C ARG A 12 6.80 0.48 -15.62
N ALA A 13 7.02 1.76 -15.89
CA ALA A 13 6.33 2.88 -15.24
C ALA A 13 5.28 3.50 -16.16
N MET A 14 4.15 3.89 -15.58
CA MET A 14 3.09 4.62 -16.27
C MET A 14 3.60 6.00 -16.74
N THR A 15 3.04 6.50 -17.85
CA THR A 15 3.25 7.89 -18.26
C THR A 15 2.57 8.85 -17.28
N THR A 16 3.03 10.11 -17.24
CA THR A 16 2.42 11.15 -16.40
C THR A 16 0.91 11.29 -16.67
N GLU A 17 0.50 11.22 -17.94
CA GLU A 17 -0.90 11.26 -18.34
C GLU A 17 -1.69 10.05 -17.84
N ALA A 18 -1.14 8.84 -17.97
CA ALA A 18 -1.79 7.65 -17.47
C ALA A 18 -1.92 7.69 -15.93
N ALA A 19 -0.90 8.16 -15.22
CA ALA A 19 -0.96 8.35 -13.78
C ALA A 19 -2.02 9.40 -13.38
N ARG A 20 -2.11 10.51 -14.13
CA ARG A 20 -3.16 11.52 -13.93
C ARG A 20 -4.55 10.94 -14.15
N ARG A 21 -4.77 10.14 -15.20
CA ARG A 21 -6.06 9.48 -15.45
C ARG A 21 -6.47 8.56 -14.30
N VAL A 22 -5.53 7.74 -13.79
CA VAL A 22 -5.80 6.88 -12.63
C VAL A 22 -6.14 7.69 -11.39
N LYS A 23 -5.42 8.80 -11.15
CA LYS A 23 -5.73 9.71 -10.03
C LYS A 23 -7.13 10.30 -10.15
N LEU A 24 -7.51 10.81 -11.33
CA LEU A 24 -8.83 11.37 -11.58
C LEU A 24 -9.94 10.31 -11.42
N ALA A 25 -9.73 9.09 -11.92
CA ALA A 25 -10.67 7.99 -11.71
C ALA A 25 -10.83 7.62 -10.21
N GLY A 26 -9.77 7.81 -9.42
CA GLY A 26 -9.84 7.75 -7.95
C GLY A 26 -10.84 8.76 -7.38
N HIS A 27 -10.67 10.04 -7.73
CA HIS A 27 -11.56 11.11 -7.26
C HIS A 27 -12.99 10.97 -7.74
N GLU A 28 -13.21 10.47 -8.96
CA GLU A 28 -14.57 10.19 -9.43
C GLU A 28 -15.23 9.03 -8.64
N ALA A 29 -14.47 7.98 -8.29
CA ALA A 29 -14.99 6.92 -7.43
C ALA A 29 -15.33 7.41 -6.00
N GLU A 30 -14.56 8.35 -5.45
CA GLU A 30 -14.84 8.99 -4.17
C GLU A 30 -16.16 9.78 -4.23
N LYS A 31 -16.36 10.59 -5.27
CA LYS A 31 -17.61 11.35 -5.50
C LYS A 31 -18.81 10.44 -5.72
N GLU A 32 -18.64 9.41 -6.53
CA GLU A 32 -19.67 8.40 -6.80
C GLU A 32 -20.11 7.73 -5.51
N PHE A 33 -19.16 7.27 -4.69
CA PHE A 33 -19.46 6.66 -3.41
C PHE A 33 -20.16 7.64 -2.46
N ALA A 34 -19.64 8.87 -2.33
CA ALA A 34 -20.25 9.92 -1.51
C ALA A 34 -21.72 10.16 -1.92
N ARG A 35 -22.01 10.25 -3.23
CA ARG A 35 -23.37 10.39 -3.75
C ARG A 35 -24.26 9.21 -3.35
N LEU A 36 -23.77 7.98 -3.51
CA LEU A 36 -24.54 6.76 -3.23
C LEU A 36 -24.92 6.61 -1.76
N ILE A 37 -24.06 7.09 -0.84
CA ILE A 37 -24.33 7.00 0.61
C ILE A 37 -24.96 8.27 1.19
N GLY A 38 -25.22 9.30 0.37
CA GLY A 38 -25.65 10.61 0.84
C GLY A 38 -24.62 11.31 1.74
N GLY A 39 -23.33 11.03 1.52
CA GLY A 39 -22.19 11.60 2.23
C GLY A 39 -21.49 12.71 1.46
N GLN A 40 -20.27 13.06 1.90
CA GLN A 40 -19.46 14.13 1.31
C GLN A 40 -18.01 13.71 1.13
N VAL A 41 -17.37 14.19 0.06
CA VAL A 41 -15.93 14.00 -0.14
C VAL A 41 -15.16 14.84 0.86
N TYR A 42 -14.18 14.24 1.54
CA TYR A 42 -13.31 14.93 2.48
C TYR A 42 -12.27 15.76 1.73
N LEU A 43 -12.24 17.07 1.94
CA LEU A 43 -11.25 17.96 1.32
C LEU A 43 -9.97 17.98 2.16
N GLY A 44 -8.93 17.26 1.74
CA GLY A 44 -7.63 17.27 2.41
C GLY A 44 -6.61 16.33 1.80
N SER A 45 -5.35 16.46 2.21
CA SER A 45 -4.28 15.51 1.87
C SER A 45 -4.22 14.42 2.95
N GLY A 46 -4.77 13.25 2.69
CA GLY A 46 -4.80 12.18 3.69
C GLY A 46 -5.34 10.86 3.17
N LYS A 47 -5.73 9.98 4.11
CA LYS A 47 -6.42 8.70 3.85
C LYS A 47 -7.94 8.80 4.00
N LYS A 48 -8.42 9.93 4.52
CA LYS A 48 -9.83 10.30 4.65
C LYS A 48 -10.32 10.74 3.29
N ASP A 49 -11.23 9.96 2.70
CA ASP A 49 -11.69 10.21 1.33
C ASP A 49 -13.17 10.64 1.33
N VAL A 50 -14.03 9.99 2.13
CA VAL A 50 -15.47 10.30 2.22
C VAL A 50 -15.93 10.27 3.68
N ILE A 51 -16.82 11.19 4.07
CA ILE A 51 -17.55 11.17 5.35
C ILE A 51 -19.01 10.80 5.07
N ASP A 52 -19.55 9.82 5.80
CA ASP A 52 -20.97 9.45 5.72
C ASP A 52 -21.88 10.36 6.57
N ALA A 53 -23.21 10.16 6.49
CA ALA A 53 -24.16 10.95 7.26
C ALA A 53 -24.08 10.74 8.78
N GLN A 54 -23.36 9.71 9.24
CA GLN A 54 -23.12 9.40 10.65
C GLN A 54 -21.75 9.94 11.13
N ASN A 55 -21.05 10.72 10.30
CA ASN A 55 -19.68 11.22 10.50
C ASN A 55 -18.60 10.14 10.53
N ASN A 56 -18.88 8.92 10.09
CA ASN A 56 -17.83 7.91 9.93
C ASN A 56 -16.99 8.23 8.70
N ILE A 57 -15.70 7.94 8.80
CA ILE A 57 -14.71 8.23 7.76
C ILE A 57 -14.40 6.98 6.95
N HIS A 58 -14.49 7.10 5.64
CA HIS A 58 -14.15 6.07 4.67
C HIS A 58 -12.83 6.41 3.97
N SER A 59 -11.93 5.42 3.90
CA SER A 59 -10.86 5.42 2.90
C SER A 59 -11.35 4.63 1.69
N VAL A 60 -11.53 5.31 0.56
CA VAL A 60 -12.05 4.75 -0.68
C VAL A 60 -10.88 4.40 -1.59
N LYS A 61 -10.85 3.17 -2.10
CA LYS A 61 -9.82 2.71 -3.03
C LYS A 61 -10.45 2.13 -4.29
N SER A 62 -9.99 2.63 -5.43
CA SER A 62 -10.37 2.19 -6.77
C SER A 62 -9.13 1.87 -7.61
N GLY A 63 -9.30 1.66 -8.92
CA GLY A 63 -8.24 1.26 -9.84
C GLY A 63 -8.23 -0.23 -10.13
N GLU A 64 -7.39 -0.67 -11.07
CA GLU A 64 -7.54 -2.00 -11.67
C GLU A 64 -6.68 -3.09 -11.04
N LYS A 65 -5.45 -2.77 -10.63
CA LYS A 65 -4.44 -3.78 -10.28
C LYS A 65 -3.81 -3.56 -8.92
N LYS A 66 -3.23 -2.39 -8.70
CA LYS A 66 -2.43 -2.10 -7.50
C LYS A 66 -2.77 -0.73 -6.95
N TRP A 67 -2.80 -0.64 -5.64
CA TRP A 67 -2.82 0.63 -4.92
C TRP A 67 -1.41 0.99 -4.51
N GLN A 68 -0.98 2.20 -4.87
CA GLN A 68 0.17 2.81 -4.20
C GLN A 68 -0.32 3.33 -2.86
N ILE A 69 -0.11 2.54 -1.80
CA ILE A 69 -0.51 2.91 -0.45
C ILE A 69 0.24 4.17 -0.03
N PHE A 70 1.55 4.24 -0.22
CA PHE A 70 2.26 5.51 -0.09
C PHE A 70 3.53 5.57 -0.95
N LEU A 71 4.02 6.79 -1.09
CA LEU A 71 5.34 7.09 -1.63
C LEU A 71 5.95 8.22 -0.79
N TYR A 72 6.83 7.87 0.14
CA TYR A 72 7.35 8.80 1.14
C TYR A 72 8.83 9.06 0.95
N SER A 73 9.20 10.35 1.05
CA SER A 73 10.58 10.79 1.14
C SER A 73 11.07 10.71 2.58
N ARG A 74 12.38 10.88 2.77
CA ARG A 74 13.01 11.00 4.10
C ARG A 74 12.27 11.96 5.01
N LYS A 75 12.00 13.18 4.52
CA LYS A 75 11.33 14.25 5.26
C LYS A 75 10.01 13.79 5.88
N ARG A 76 9.20 13.00 5.15
CA ARG A 76 7.93 12.49 5.70
C ARG A 76 8.15 11.56 6.90
N PHE A 77 9.19 10.72 6.88
CA PHE A 77 9.50 9.84 8.01
C PHE A 77 10.11 10.60 9.20
N GLU A 78 10.83 11.70 8.95
CA GLU A 78 11.38 12.57 10.00
C GLU A 78 10.29 13.40 10.69
N GLU A 79 9.29 13.86 9.94
CA GLU A 79 8.22 14.74 10.43
C GLU A 79 6.99 13.98 10.95
N SER A 80 6.80 12.71 10.57
CA SER A 80 5.63 11.94 11.03
C SER A 80 5.82 11.51 12.48
N ILE A 81 5.31 12.33 13.39
CA ILE A 81 5.13 11.96 14.80
C ILE A 81 4.33 10.67 14.85
N GLY A 82 4.94 9.57 15.31
CA GLY A 82 4.26 8.29 15.51
C GLY A 82 4.41 7.23 14.42
N PHE A 83 5.16 7.47 13.33
CA PHE A 83 5.48 6.36 12.39
C PHE A 83 6.50 5.42 13.03
N LEU A 84 6.01 4.44 13.81
CA LEU A 84 6.85 3.47 14.50
C LEU A 84 7.73 2.74 13.47
N GLY A 85 9.04 2.75 13.71
CA GLY A 85 10.02 2.18 12.79
C GLY A 85 10.53 3.13 11.70
N ALA A 86 10.22 4.44 11.74
CA ALA A 86 10.76 5.45 10.83
C ALA A 86 12.28 5.32 10.60
N LYS A 87 13.04 5.00 11.66
CA LYS A 87 14.50 4.73 11.58
C LYS A 87 14.87 3.67 10.54
N PHE A 88 14.10 2.58 10.44
CA PHE A 88 14.37 1.49 9.48
C PHE A 88 14.13 1.95 8.04
N PHE A 89 13.07 2.72 7.79
CA PHE A 89 12.81 3.32 6.48
C PHE A 89 13.87 4.36 6.09
N ILE A 90 14.32 5.18 7.04
CA ILE A 90 15.38 6.16 6.84
C ILE A 90 16.70 5.47 6.49
N ASN A 91 17.06 4.39 7.18
CA ASN A 91 18.27 3.60 6.87
C ASN A 91 18.24 3.05 5.43
N CYS A 92 17.07 2.61 4.96
CA CYS A 92 16.88 2.18 3.58
C CYS A 92 17.12 3.34 2.58
N ILE A 93 16.68 4.54 2.92
CA ILE A 93 16.89 5.75 2.10
C ILE A 93 18.38 6.16 2.08
N ASP A 94 19.11 5.96 3.17
CA ASP A 94 20.54 6.27 3.33
C ASP A 94 21.49 5.23 2.75
N ALA A 95 20.96 4.10 2.30
CA ALA A 95 21.68 3.20 1.42
C ALA A 95 22.00 3.86 0.06
N PHE A 96 21.29 4.93 -0.33
CA PHE A 96 21.46 5.61 -1.61
C PHE A 96 22.12 6.98 -1.45
N PRO A 97 22.95 7.41 -2.42
CA PRO A 97 23.67 8.68 -2.35
C PRO A 97 22.72 9.85 -2.58
N GLY A 98 23.02 11.03 -2.02
CA GLY A 98 22.17 12.21 -2.17
C GLY A 98 21.90 12.61 -3.63
N LYS A 99 22.88 12.43 -4.53
CA LYS A 99 22.73 12.74 -5.95
C LYS A 99 22.43 11.48 -6.76
N ARG A 100 21.37 11.52 -7.57
CA ARG A 100 21.00 10.42 -8.49
C ARG A 100 22.11 10.09 -9.49
N GLY A 101 22.90 11.07 -9.91
CA GLY A 101 24.05 10.85 -10.79
C GLY A 101 25.05 9.85 -10.20
N ASP A 102 25.31 9.92 -8.90
CA ASP A 102 26.24 9.03 -8.20
C ASP A 102 25.67 7.60 -8.16
N TYR A 103 24.37 7.46 -7.91
CA TYR A 103 23.69 6.17 -7.99
C TYR A 103 23.78 5.54 -9.39
N LEU A 104 23.64 6.35 -10.45
CA LEU A 104 23.70 5.83 -11.81
C LEU A 104 25.10 5.36 -12.20
N ARG A 105 26.17 5.93 -11.62
CA ARG A 105 27.56 5.50 -11.87
C ARG A 105 27.86 4.13 -11.30
N ASP A 106 27.26 3.77 -10.16
CA ASP A 106 27.49 2.48 -9.51
C ASP A 106 26.23 1.97 -8.80
N LYS A 107 25.29 1.45 -9.58
CA LYS A 107 24.00 0.96 -9.04
C LYS A 107 24.19 -0.25 -8.12
N ASN A 108 25.15 -1.11 -8.42
CA ASN A 108 25.34 -2.37 -7.72
C ASN A 108 25.82 -2.12 -6.29
N LYS A 109 26.77 -1.21 -6.09
CA LYS A 109 27.21 -0.78 -4.75
C LYS A 109 26.06 -0.37 -3.84
N PHE A 110 25.16 0.49 -4.33
CA PHE A 110 24.07 1.00 -3.49
C PHE A 110 22.94 -0.01 -3.30
N LYS A 111 22.69 -0.89 -4.27
CA LYS A 111 21.78 -2.02 -4.08
C LYS A 111 22.32 -3.01 -3.04
N LEU A 112 23.64 -3.27 -3.05
CA LEU A 112 24.28 -4.13 -2.05
C LEU A 112 24.16 -3.52 -0.65
N LYS A 113 24.42 -2.21 -0.54
CA LYS A 113 24.23 -1.45 0.71
C LYS A 113 22.77 -1.46 1.20
N LEU A 114 21.78 -1.59 0.32
CA LEU A 114 20.36 -1.64 0.69
C LEU A 114 19.94 -2.95 1.38
N GLN A 115 20.63 -4.07 1.11
CA GLN A 115 20.19 -5.40 1.54
C GLN A 115 20.03 -5.48 3.06
N GLU A 116 21.03 -5.04 3.82
CA GLU A 116 21.00 -5.08 5.27
C GLU A 116 19.87 -4.20 5.86
N PRO A 117 19.73 -2.91 5.49
CA PRO A 117 18.56 -2.11 5.89
C PRO A 117 17.20 -2.76 5.57
N MET A 118 17.07 -3.44 4.43
CA MET A 118 15.82 -4.13 4.06
C MET A 118 15.56 -5.38 4.90
N ARG A 119 16.60 -6.13 5.26
CA ARG A 119 16.48 -7.26 6.20
C ARG A 119 16.05 -6.75 7.58
N ASN A 120 16.71 -5.71 8.07
CA ASN A 120 16.39 -5.09 9.35
C ASN A 120 14.95 -4.54 9.38
N LEU A 121 14.49 -3.93 8.27
CA LEU A 121 13.10 -3.49 8.15
C LEU A 121 12.12 -4.68 8.21
N ARG A 122 12.43 -5.78 7.53
CA ARG A 122 11.61 -7.00 7.59
C ARG A 122 11.57 -7.57 9.00
N ASP A 123 12.71 -7.67 9.67
CA ASP A 123 12.81 -8.23 11.03
C ASP A 123 12.05 -7.36 12.05
N PHE A 124 12.15 -6.04 11.92
CA PHE A 124 11.36 -5.10 12.70
C PHE A 124 9.86 -5.31 12.52
N LEU A 125 9.39 -5.34 11.27
CA LEU A 125 7.97 -5.51 10.97
C LEU A 125 7.46 -6.89 11.40
N SER A 126 8.29 -7.93 11.33
CA SER A 126 7.94 -9.27 11.81
C SER A 126 7.95 -9.40 13.34
N GLY A 127 8.41 -8.39 14.07
CA GLY A 127 8.58 -8.46 15.53
C GLY A 127 9.75 -9.35 15.98
N ALA A 128 10.64 -9.72 15.06
CA ALA A 128 11.79 -10.58 15.37
C ALA A 128 12.90 -9.83 16.10
N SER A 129 12.93 -8.49 16.00
CA SER A 129 14.08 -7.69 16.40
C SER A 129 13.93 -6.88 17.69
N ASP A 130 12.81 -6.91 18.43
CA ASP A 130 12.67 -6.27 19.75
C ASP A 130 11.34 -6.67 20.44
N SER A 131 11.41 -7.29 21.62
CA SER A 131 10.24 -7.58 22.49
C SER A 131 9.82 -6.38 23.36
N CYS A 132 10.42 -5.20 23.14
CA CYS A 132 10.25 -4.03 24.01
C CYS A 132 8.92 -3.30 23.84
N PHE A 133 8.15 -3.60 22.79
CA PHE A 133 6.84 -3.00 22.57
C PHE A 133 5.74 -4.02 22.87
N LEU A 134 4.75 -3.62 23.69
CA LEU A 134 3.53 -4.39 23.99
C LEU A 134 2.64 -4.65 22.75
N HIS A 135 3.05 -4.17 21.57
CA HIS A 135 2.24 -4.13 20.37
C HIS A 135 2.99 -4.72 19.16
N ASN A 136 2.25 -5.40 18.29
CA ASN A 136 2.75 -5.98 17.05
C ASN A 136 3.12 -4.86 16.04
N ASN A 137 4.41 -4.71 15.73
CA ASN A 137 4.94 -3.71 14.80
C ASN A 137 4.27 -3.75 13.41
N LYS A 138 3.90 -4.95 12.94
CA LYS A 138 3.20 -5.15 11.66
C LYS A 138 1.83 -4.46 11.67
N ILE A 139 1.06 -4.63 12.75
CA ILE A 139 -0.26 -4.00 12.92
C ILE A 139 -0.13 -2.49 12.91
N ILE A 140 0.79 -1.94 13.70
CA ILE A 140 1.02 -0.48 13.78
C ILE A 140 1.40 0.07 12.41
N PHE A 141 2.32 -0.59 11.72
CA PHE A 141 2.70 -0.22 10.36
C PHE A 141 1.51 -0.25 9.40
N LEU A 142 0.72 -1.33 9.37
CA LEU A 142 -0.42 -1.45 8.47
C LEU A 142 -1.48 -0.38 8.75
N GLN A 143 -1.76 -0.10 10.01
CA GLN A 143 -2.72 0.92 10.44
C GLN A 143 -2.27 2.32 10.04
N GLU A 144 -1.01 2.66 10.24
CA GLU A 144 -0.46 3.95 9.80
C GLU A 144 -0.40 4.05 8.27
N ALA A 145 0.09 3.01 7.59
CA ALA A 145 0.27 3.01 6.15
C ALA A 145 -1.06 3.11 5.39
N ILE A 146 -2.06 2.32 5.79
CA ILE A 146 -3.34 2.20 5.10
C ILE A 146 -4.31 3.29 5.55
N PHE A 147 -4.35 3.61 6.85
CA PHE A 147 -5.40 4.44 7.46
C PHE A 147 -4.94 5.69 8.21
N HIS A 148 -3.62 5.95 8.30
CA HIS A 148 -3.07 7.09 9.05
C HIS A 148 -3.54 7.12 10.52
N SER A 149 -3.23 6.05 11.28
CA SER A 149 -3.43 5.96 12.73
C SER A 149 -4.88 6.20 13.23
N SER A 150 -5.78 5.28 12.86
CA SER A 150 -7.18 5.18 13.39
C SER A 150 -8.13 6.29 12.96
N GLU A 151 -7.73 7.11 12.00
CA GLU A 151 -8.54 8.20 11.46
C GLU A 151 -9.66 7.75 10.50
N VAL A 152 -9.73 6.45 10.20
CA VAL A 152 -10.63 5.85 9.22
C VAL A 152 -11.43 4.75 9.90
N ASP A 153 -12.76 4.82 9.79
CA ASP A 153 -13.68 3.81 10.31
C ASP A 153 -13.86 2.65 9.32
N TYR A 154 -13.88 2.96 8.02
CA TYR A 154 -14.16 1.99 6.98
C TYR A 154 -13.16 1.99 5.85
N PHE A 155 -12.79 0.79 5.41
CA PHE A 155 -12.10 0.58 4.14
C PHE A 155 -13.11 0.24 3.07
N THR A 156 -13.23 1.09 2.05
CA THR A 156 -14.19 0.93 0.97
C THR A 156 -13.46 0.66 -0.33
N ILE A 157 -13.73 -0.48 -0.96
CA ILE A 157 -13.08 -0.89 -2.21
C ILE A 157 -14.11 -0.91 -3.33
N LYS A 158 -13.83 -0.19 -4.43
CA LYS A 158 -14.62 -0.26 -5.66
C LYS A 158 -14.20 -1.44 -6.52
N GLU A 159 -15.14 -2.32 -6.87
CA GLU A 159 -15.01 -3.43 -7.83
C GLU A 159 -16.12 -3.29 -8.86
N ASP A 160 -15.76 -3.02 -10.12
CA ASP A 160 -16.71 -2.73 -11.20
C ASP A 160 -17.70 -1.63 -10.83
N LEU A 161 -19.01 -1.94 -10.75
CA LEU A 161 -20.07 -1.02 -10.36
C LEU A 161 -20.41 -1.08 -8.86
N ALA A 162 -19.71 -1.92 -8.09
CA ALA A 162 -20.00 -2.16 -6.69
C ALA A 162 -18.94 -1.56 -5.75
N PHE A 163 -19.39 -1.15 -4.57
CA PHE A 163 -18.57 -0.74 -3.44
C PHE A 163 -18.68 -1.76 -2.32
N HIS A 164 -17.52 -2.21 -1.84
CA HIS A 164 -17.39 -3.16 -0.74
C HIS A 164 -16.85 -2.43 0.50
N VAL A 165 -17.68 -2.33 1.54
CA VAL A 165 -17.40 -1.59 2.79
C VAL A 165 -17.01 -2.57 3.89
N PHE A 166 -15.81 -2.40 4.44
CA PHE A 166 -15.26 -3.21 5.53
C PHE A 166 -14.92 -2.32 6.73
N ASP A 167 -15.04 -2.84 7.95
CA ASP A 167 -14.54 -2.19 9.16
C ASP A 167 -13.01 -2.11 9.12
N ALA A 168 -12.43 -0.92 9.33
CA ALA A 168 -11.00 -0.70 9.19
C ALA A 168 -10.18 -1.57 10.17
N GLY A 169 -10.66 -1.76 11.39
CA GLY A 169 -9.99 -2.60 12.39
C GLY A 169 -9.99 -4.07 11.99
N GLU A 170 -11.11 -4.59 11.48
CA GLU A 170 -11.17 -5.96 10.95
C GLU A 170 -10.29 -6.17 9.72
N VAL A 171 -10.15 -5.15 8.86
CA VAL A 171 -9.23 -5.20 7.71
C VAL A 171 -7.78 -5.34 8.17
N ILE A 172 -7.33 -4.51 9.11
CA ILE A 172 -5.95 -4.61 9.64
C ILE A 172 -5.70 -5.99 10.25
N LYS A 173 -6.60 -6.44 11.13
CA LYS A 173 -6.49 -7.75 11.78
C LYS A 173 -6.43 -8.88 10.74
N THR A 174 -7.33 -8.87 9.78
CA THR A 174 -7.41 -9.90 8.73
C THR A 174 -6.13 -9.96 7.90
N ILE A 175 -5.59 -8.80 7.50
CA ILE A 175 -4.33 -8.74 6.75
C ILE A 175 -3.18 -9.25 7.62
N ASP A 176 -3.05 -8.78 8.86
CA ASP A 176 -1.98 -9.17 9.80
C ASP A 176 -1.92 -10.69 10.02
N GLU A 177 -3.08 -11.32 10.27
CA GLU A 177 -3.22 -12.76 10.53
C GLU A 177 -3.03 -13.61 9.27
N SER A 178 -3.12 -13.02 8.08
CA SER A 178 -3.07 -13.75 6.81
C SER A 178 -1.75 -13.64 6.07
N ILE A 179 -0.79 -12.85 6.58
CA ILE A 179 0.48 -12.61 5.87
C ILE A 179 1.73 -12.99 6.66
N SER A 180 2.71 -13.52 5.92
CA SER A 180 4.13 -13.51 6.28
C SER A 180 4.86 -12.37 5.59
N LEU A 181 6.01 -12.00 6.19
CA LEU A 181 6.93 -11.02 5.61
C LEU A 181 8.23 -11.71 5.22
N GLU A 182 8.69 -11.44 4.01
CA GLU A 182 9.94 -11.97 3.48
C GLU A 182 10.72 -10.87 2.75
N ASN A 183 12.03 -11.03 2.61
CA ASN A 183 12.80 -10.21 1.69
C ASN A 183 12.76 -10.82 0.28
N SER A 184 12.79 -9.97 -0.76
CA SER A 184 12.73 -10.43 -2.16
C SER A 184 13.91 -11.32 -2.54
N LYS A 185 13.66 -12.41 -3.26
CA LYS A 185 14.69 -13.27 -3.87
C LYS A 185 14.70 -13.15 -5.39
N THR A 186 15.88 -13.14 -6.00
CA THR A 186 16.05 -13.20 -7.45
C THR A 186 16.39 -14.62 -7.90
N SER A 187 15.87 -14.99 -9.07
CA SER A 187 16.29 -16.17 -9.84
C SER A 187 17.13 -15.82 -11.08
N GLN A 188 17.40 -14.53 -11.29
CA GLN A 188 18.19 -14.01 -12.42
C GLN A 188 19.52 -13.43 -11.93
N ASP A 189 20.59 -13.74 -12.65
CA ASP A 189 21.98 -13.36 -12.31
C ASP A 189 22.21 -11.84 -12.30
N ASP A 190 21.40 -11.06 -13.01
CA ASP A 190 21.53 -9.59 -13.12
C ASP A 190 20.71 -8.81 -12.07
N GLN A 191 19.99 -9.54 -11.22
CA GLN A 191 19.17 -8.98 -10.16
C GLN A 191 19.80 -9.26 -8.79
N MET A 192 19.31 -8.54 -7.78
CA MET A 192 19.88 -8.61 -6.45
C MET A 192 18.79 -8.96 -5.46
N ASP A 193 19.13 -9.85 -4.54
CA ASP A 193 18.30 -10.21 -3.40
C ASP A 193 18.06 -9.01 -2.47
N ASP A 194 17.04 -9.15 -1.64
CA ASP A 194 16.73 -8.32 -0.48
C ASP A 194 16.60 -6.82 -0.80
N GLN A 195 16.09 -6.51 -2.00
CA GLN A 195 15.80 -5.13 -2.42
C GLN A 195 14.40 -4.66 -2.00
N LYS A 196 13.57 -5.58 -1.50
CA LYS A 196 12.19 -5.33 -1.08
C LYS A 196 11.84 -6.13 0.15
N VAL A 197 10.86 -5.64 0.90
CA VAL A 197 10.07 -6.44 1.85
C VAL A 197 8.76 -6.81 1.16
N ILE A 198 8.42 -8.10 1.16
CA ILE A 198 7.28 -8.69 0.47
C ILE A 198 6.27 -9.17 1.51
N LEU A 199 5.01 -8.82 1.32
CA LEU A 199 3.87 -9.34 2.08
C LEU A 199 3.29 -10.51 1.27
N LYS A 200 3.39 -11.73 1.79
CA LYS A 200 2.87 -12.96 1.16
C LYS A 200 1.73 -13.54 1.98
N LEU A 201 0.71 -14.07 1.31
CA LEU A 201 -0.33 -14.85 1.98
C LEU A 201 0.25 -16.13 2.56
N LEU A 202 -0.10 -16.45 3.80
CA LEU A 202 0.40 -17.64 4.50
C LEU A 202 -0.04 -18.95 3.82
N ASP A 203 -1.24 -18.99 3.27
CA ASP A 203 -1.84 -20.19 2.69
C ASP A 203 -1.30 -20.56 1.30
N SER A 204 -0.87 -19.57 0.53
CA SER A 204 -0.58 -19.71 -0.90
C SER A 204 0.80 -19.19 -1.31
N GLY A 205 1.48 -18.47 -0.42
CA GLY A 205 2.75 -17.80 -0.72
C GLY A 205 2.62 -16.65 -1.73
N ILE A 206 1.41 -16.27 -2.11
CA ILE A 206 1.15 -15.25 -3.12
C ILE A 206 1.45 -13.86 -2.54
N THR A 207 2.24 -13.06 -3.26
CA THR A 207 2.49 -11.66 -2.91
C THR A 207 1.24 -10.80 -3.08
N ILE A 208 0.88 -10.08 -2.02
CA ILE A 208 -0.19 -9.08 -2.01
C ILE A 208 0.31 -7.65 -1.79
N GLY A 209 1.58 -7.46 -1.41
CA GLY A 209 2.16 -6.13 -1.30
C GLY A 209 3.68 -6.15 -1.22
N GLU A 210 4.29 -5.00 -1.51
CA GLU A 210 5.73 -4.82 -1.38
C GLU A 210 6.09 -3.42 -0.88
N ILE A 211 7.12 -3.36 -0.05
CA ILE A 211 7.84 -2.16 0.33
C ILE A 211 9.17 -2.15 -0.44
N GLU A 212 9.40 -1.12 -1.24
CA GLU A 212 10.61 -1.00 -2.06
C GLU A 212 11.11 0.44 -2.19
N MET A 213 12.39 0.60 -2.51
CA MET A 213 12.97 1.88 -2.86
C MET A 213 12.64 2.29 -4.30
N ARG A 214 12.17 3.53 -4.48
CA ARG A 214 12.01 4.20 -5.77
C ARG A 214 13.24 5.05 -6.09
N ASN A 215 13.93 4.64 -7.14
CA ASN A 215 15.13 5.30 -7.66
C ASN A 215 15.11 5.46 -9.20
N ASP A 216 13.95 5.27 -9.81
CA ASP A 216 13.78 5.16 -11.26
C ASP A 216 13.77 6.50 -11.99
N SER A 217 13.42 7.60 -11.31
CA SER A 217 13.32 8.93 -11.93
C SER A 217 14.01 10.03 -11.11
N LYS A 218 14.18 11.22 -11.72
CA LYS A 218 14.70 12.42 -11.02
C LYS A 218 13.71 12.94 -9.97
N VAL A 219 12.41 12.81 -10.26
CA VAL A 219 11.32 13.25 -9.38
C VAL A 219 11.11 12.28 -8.22
N HIS A 220 11.19 10.98 -8.50
CA HIS A 220 11.01 9.91 -7.51
C HIS A 220 12.34 9.18 -7.29
N TYR A 221 13.25 9.88 -6.61
CA TYR A 221 14.55 9.36 -6.18
C TYR A 221 14.59 9.36 -4.65
N ARG A 222 15.12 8.27 -4.05
CA ARG A 222 15.23 8.13 -2.58
C ARG A 222 13.87 8.24 -1.86
N GLN A 223 12.88 7.56 -2.40
CA GLN A 223 11.55 7.47 -1.78
C GLN A 223 11.22 6.00 -1.51
N ILE A 224 10.58 5.71 -0.38
CA ILE A 224 10.02 4.40 -0.10
C ILE A 224 8.63 4.36 -0.70
N LYS A 225 8.36 3.32 -1.49
CA LYS A 225 7.02 3.00 -1.98
C LYS A 225 6.50 1.77 -1.24
N PHE A 226 5.27 1.86 -0.75
CA PHE A 226 4.49 0.70 -0.37
C PHE A 226 3.31 0.56 -1.32
N TRP A 227 3.15 -0.62 -1.92
CA TRP A 227 2.00 -0.93 -2.78
C TRP A 227 1.33 -2.23 -2.36
N MET A 228 0.01 -2.33 -2.63
CA MET A 228 -0.78 -3.54 -2.43
C MET A 228 -1.57 -3.91 -3.70
N ASP A 229 -1.78 -5.21 -3.90
CA ASP A 229 -2.55 -5.76 -5.01
C ASP A 229 -4.05 -5.70 -4.69
N LYS A 230 -4.80 -4.90 -5.45
CA LYS A 230 -6.23 -4.69 -5.22
C LYS A 230 -6.99 -6.00 -5.21
N VAL A 231 -6.80 -6.79 -6.27
CA VAL A 231 -7.66 -7.95 -6.56
C VAL A 231 -7.44 -9.00 -5.48
N LYS A 232 -6.17 -9.28 -5.18
CA LYS A 232 -5.82 -10.26 -4.15
C LYS A 232 -6.21 -9.79 -2.75
N THR A 233 -6.02 -8.52 -2.43
CA THR A 233 -6.44 -7.97 -1.13
C THR A 233 -7.96 -8.03 -0.99
N LEU A 234 -8.74 -7.65 -2.01
CA LEU A 234 -10.19 -7.75 -1.96
C LEU A 234 -10.66 -9.20 -1.83
N LEU A 235 -10.04 -10.13 -2.57
CA LEU A 235 -10.35 -11.56 -2.46
C LEU A 235 -10.09 -12.10 -1.05
N LEU A 236 -8.94 -11.73 -0.46
CA LEU A 236 -8.62 -12.05 0.93
C LEU A 236 -9.69 -11.54 1.89
N LEU A 237 -10.05 -10.25 1.79
CA LEU A 237 -11.03 -9.65 2.70
C LEU A 237 -12.41 -10.30 2.55
N LYS A 238 -12.86 -10.55 1.32
CA LYS A 238 -14.13 -11.24 1.05
C LYS A 238 -14.15 -12.68 1.57
N SER A 239 -13.02 -13.39 1.56
CA SER A 239 -12.95 -14.80 2.00
C SER A 239 -12.82 -14.94 3.52
N LYS A 240 -12.18 -13.99 4.20
CA LYS A 240 -11.93 -14.05 5.65
C LYS A 240 -12.93 -13.27 6.49
N ILE A 241 -13.48 -12.18 5.99
CA ILE A 241 -14.48 -11.37 6.70
C ILE A 241 -15.86 -11.84 6.26
N ALA A 242 -16.33 -12.89 6.93
CA ALA A 242 -17.63 -13.49 6.68
C ALA A 242 -18.79 -12.53 7.04
N PHE A 243 -19.95 -12.74 6.40
CA PHE A 243 -21.15 -11.90 6.42
C PHE A 243 -21.12 -10.72 5.43
N LYS A 244 -21.89 -10.85 4.35
CA LYS A 244 -22.10 -9.82 3.31
C LYS A 244 -23.55 -9.34 3.38
N LYS A 245 -23.78 -8.09 3.78
CA LYS A 245 -25.09 -7.44 3.70
C LYS A 245 -25.14 -6.60 2.43
N ARG A 246 -26.15 -6.81 1.59
CA ARG A 246 -26.48 -5.90 0.49
C ARG A 246 -27.26 -4.72 1.07
N ASN A 247 -26.70 -3.52 1.00
CA ASN A 247 -27.37 -2.30 1.47
C ASN A 247 -28.11 -1.59 0.32
N SER A 248 -27.57 -1.68 -0.90
CA SER A 248 -28.22 -1.25 -2.15
C SER A 248 -27.78 -2.12 -3.31
N GLU A 249 -28.16 -1.81 -4.55
CA GLU A 249 -27.68 -2.56 -5.71
C GLU A 249 -26.16 -2.49 -5.86
N GLU A 250 -25.58 -1.34 -5.51
CA GLU A 250 -24.17 -1.01 -5.69
C GLU A 250 -23.36 -1.13 -4.39
N ILE A 251 -23.99 -1.28 -3.21
CA ILE A 251 -23.26 -1.23 -1.93
C ILE A 251 -23.42 -2.52 -1.12
N PHE A 252 -22.28 -3.11 -0.77
CA PHE A 252 -22.16 -4.29 0.06
C PHE A 252 -21.30 -4.00 1.29
N SER A 253 -21.78 -4.31 2.48
CA SER A 253 -21.00 -4.23 3.72
C SER A 253 -20.62 -5.61 4.23
N TYR A 254 -19.49 -5.68 4.95
CA TYR A 254 -18.90 -6.93 5.43
C TYR A 254 -18.61 -6.89 6.94
N GLY A 255 -18.68 -8.05 7.61
CA GLY A 255 -18.30 -8.19 9.01
C GLY A 255 -19.02 -7.19 9.93
N LYS A 256 -18.27 -6.53 10.82
CA LYS A 256 -18.77 -5.51 11.75
C LYS A 256 -19.37 -4.30 11.03
N ALA A 257 -18.93 -3.97 9.82
CA ALA A 257 -19.50 -2.85 9.08
C ALA A 257 -20.99 -3.06 8.81
N THR A 258 -21.48 -4.30 8.72
CA THR A 258 -22.90 -4.56 8.45
C THR A 258 -23.88 -4.10 9.52
N LYS A 259 -23.41 -3.98 10.78
CA LYS A 259 -24.19 -3.49 11.92
C LYS A 259 -24.04 -1.98 12.09
N ARG A 260 -22.86 -1.44 11.77
CA ARG A 260 -22.48 -0.05 12.04
C ARG A 260 -22.80 0.88 10.86
N PHE A 261 -22.52 0.45 9.63
CA PHE A 261 -22.72 1.22 8.42
C PHE A 261 -24.20 1.21 8.03
N LYS A 262 -24.78 2.41 7.88
CA LYS A 262 -26.17 2.60 7.47
C LYS A 262 -26.21 3.53 6.27
N LEU A 263 -26.98 3.12 5.26
CA LEU A 263 -27.43 4.04 4.22
C LEU A 263 -28.56 4.88 4.78
N ARG A 264 -28.64 6.12 4.29
CA ARG A 264 -29.73 7.03 4.59
C ARG A 264 -31.02 6.59 3.90
#